data_AF-A0A6S6U402-F1
#
_entry.id   AF-A0A6S6U402-F1
#
_cell.length_a   1.000
_cell.length_b   1.000
_cell.length_c   1.000
_cell.angle_alpha   90.00
_cell.angle_beta   90.00
_cell.angle_gamma   90.00
#
_symmetry.space_group_name_H-M   'P 1'
#
loop_
_entity.id
_entity.type
_entity.pdbx_description
1 polymer ?
#
loop_
_entity_poly.entity_id
_entity_poly.type
_entity_poly.pdbx_seq_one_letter_code
_entity_poly.pdbx_strand_id
1 'polypeptide(L)'
;MIYCIIRKQIKTKNNMNLKIIEKSLLPLLLATIFIVAFHWQFTYIYPYLIENLAEAKLSTLYAHLFIYIFLVFTLFLFFMNLINLLFKSKVFIAVICIALFSFYGFSSEAIVDTLQYFINYPLSVNGIMFMVLFVVTTFIYGSYSLIIVFFNKLIPLSHSLVFLLISIVYSAWFIEVHCYPISSILTRF
;
A
#
# COMPACT_ATOMS: atom_id res chain seq x y z
N MET A 1 -56.31 -7.47 -4.27
CA MET A 1 -55.64 -6.19 -4.64
C MET A 1 -54.63 -5.71 -3.58
N ILE A 2 -55.03 -5.60 -2.31
CA ILE A 2 -54.18 -5.16 -1.18
C ILE A 2 -52.91 -6.02 -0.99
N TYR A 3 -53.03 -7.34 -1.07
CA TYR A 3 -51.90 -8.27 -0.93
C TYR A 3 -50.79 -8.04 -1.97
N CYS A 4 -51.17 -7.66 -3.20
CA CYS A 4 -50.22 -7.38 -4.27
C CYS A 4 -49.44 -6.08 -4.02
N ILE A 5 -50.10 -5.07 -3.43
CA ILE A 5 -49.50 -3.78 -3.08
C ILE A 5 -48.49 -3.96 -1.92
N ILE A 6 -48.86 -4.71 -0.88
CA ILE A 6 -48.00 -5.02 0.26
C ILE A 6 -46.76 -5.80 -0.21
N ARG A 7 -46.93 -6.83 -1.05
CA ARG A 7 -45.82 -7.62 -1.60
C ARG A 7 -44.89 -6.78 -2.48
N LYS A 8 -45.42 -5.83 -3.25
CA LYS A 8 -44.64 -4.91 -4.08
C LYS A 8 -43.83 -3.93 -3.23
N GLN A 9 -44.40 -3.38 -2.16
CA GLN A 9 -43.69 -2.50 -1.21
C GLN A 9 -42.59 -3.21 -0.41
N ILE A 10 -42.84 -4.44 0.04
CA ILE A 10 -41.80 -5.25 0.73
C ILE A 10 -40.64 -5.56 -0.22
N LYS A 11 -40.94 -5.91 -1.49
CA LYS A 11 -39.92 -6.20 -2.49
C LYS A 11 -39.09 -4.96 -2.88
N THR A 12 -39.70 -3.78 -3.00
CA THR A 12 -38.96 -2.54 -3.25
C THR A 12 -38.14 -2.09 -2.06
N LYS A 13 -38.65 -2.24 -0.82
CA LYS A 13 -37.90 -1.94 0.41
C LYS A 13 -36.67 -2.85 0.56
N ASN A 14 -36.82 -4.15 0.33
CA ASN A 14 -35.70 -5.09 0.35
C ASN A 14 -34.67 -4.81 -0.76
N ASN A 15 -35.11 -4.47 -1.98
CA ASN A 15 -34.19 -4.05 -3.05
C ASN A 15 -33.45 -2.75 -2.73
N MET A 16 -34.06 -1.82 -1.99
CA MET A 16 -33.41 -0.58 -1.57
C MET A 16 -32.36 -0.84 -0.50
N ASN A 17 -32.68 -1.67 0.50
CA ASN A 17 -31.72 -2.08 1.54
C ASN A 17 -30.52 -2.83 0.95
N LEU A 18 -30.73 -3.74 0.00
CA LEU A 18 -29.63 -4.47 -0.65
C LEU A 18 -28.69 -3.51 -1.40
N LYS A 19 -29.25 -2.55 -2.14
CA LYS A 19 -28.46 -1.51 -2.84
C LYS A 19 -27.69 -0.60 -1.88
N ILE A 20 -28.23 -0.30 -0.71
CA ILE A 20 -27.54 0.51 0.31
C ILE A 20 -26.36 -0.28 0.92
N ILE A 21 -26.58 -1.57 1.22
CA ILE A 21 -25.55 -2.47 1.75
C ILE A 21 -24.39 -2.60 0.74
N GLU A 22 -24.68 -2.87 -0.54
CA GLU A 22 -23.66 -2.98 -1.58
C GLU A 22 -22.90 -1.67 -1.83
N LYS A 23 -23.60 -0.53 -1.82
CA LYS A 23 -22.98 0.77 -2.15
C LYS A 23 -22.21 1.42 -1.00
N SER A 24 -22.51 1.06 0.25
CA SER A 24 -21.91 1.71 1.42
C SER A 24 -21.24 0.73 2.38
N LEU A 25 -21.96 -0.32 2.81
CA LEU A 25 -21.49 -1.19 3.90
C LEU A 25 -20.33 -2.09 3.46
N LEU A 26 -20.40 -2.68 2.26
CA LEU A 26 -19.33 -3.52 1.73
C LEU A 26 -18.03 -2.73 1.47
N PRO A 27 -18.05 -1.55 0.83
CA PRO A 27 -16.86 -0.69 0.73
C PRO A 27 -16.27 -0.29 2.09
N LEU A 28 -17.09 -0.02 3.10
CA LEU A 28 -16.64 0.28 4.46
C LEU A 28 -15.98 -0.92 5.15
N LEU A 29 -16.54 -2.12 4.97
CA LEU A 29 -15.94 -3.36 5.47
C LEU A 29 -14.56 -3.59 4.84
N LEU A 30 -14.46 -3.44 3.51
CA LEU A 30 -13.19 -3.57 2.79
C LEU A 30 -12.18 -2.52 3.25
N ALA A 31 -12.61 -1.27 3.46
CA ALA A 31 -11.75 -0.24 3.99
C ALA A 31 -11.21 -0.61 5.38
N THR A 32 -12.07 -1.17 6.24
CA THR A 32 -11.69 -1.61 7.60
C THR A 32 -10.66 -2.73 7.55
N ILE A 33 -10.88 -3.76 6.72
CA ILE A 33 -9.92 -4.86 6.52
C ILE A 33 -8.57 -4.31 6.06
N PHE A 34 -8.60 -3.37 5.12
CA PHE A 34 -7.38 -2.75 4.58
C PHE A 34 -6.61 -1.98 5.66
N ILE A 35 -7.32 -1.18 6.47
CA ILE A 35 -6.72 -0.42 7.57
C ILE A 35 -6.14 -1.36 8.63
N VAL A 36 -6.86 -2.42 9.00
CA VAL A 36 -6.36 -3.40 9.98
C VAL A 36 -5.12 -4.12 9.46
N ALA A 37 -5.14 -4.57 8.20
CA ALA A 37 -3.98 -5.18 7.57
C ALA A 37 -2.78 -4.23 7.57
N PHE A 38 -3.00 -2.97 7.23
CA PHE A 38 -1.96 -1.95 7.22
C PHE A 38 -1.40 -1.64 8.61
N HIS A 39 -2.27 -1.52 9.61
CA HIS A 39 -1.86 -1.33 11.00
C HIS A 39 -1.06 -2.52 11.54
N TRP A 40 -1.49 -3.75 11.22
CA TRP A 40 -0.81 -4.98 11.62
C TRP A 40 0.62 -5.06 11.06
N GLN A 41 0.81 -4.67 9.79
CA GLN A 41 2.11 -4.59 9.14
C GLN A 41 3.10 -3.74 9.96
N PHE A 42 2.71 -2.53 10.35
CA PHE A 42 3.62 -1.65 11.08
C PHE A 42 3.73 -1.93 12.58
N THR A 43 2.70 -2.47 13.21
CA THR A 43 2.74 -2.75 14.65
C THR A 43 3.54 -4.01 14.96
N TYR A 44 3.57 -4.97 14.04
CA TYR A 44 4.16 -6.28 14.28
C TYR A 44 5.32 -6.59 13.35
N ILE A 45 5.18 -6.38 12.03
CA ILE A 45 6.23 -6.77 11.07
C ILE A 45 7.39 -5.79 11.10
N TYR A 46 7.12 -4.48 11.18
CA TYR A 46 8.20 -3.49 11.24
C TYR A 46 9.10 -3.67 12.48
N PRO A 47 8.57 -3.80 13.72
CA PRO A 47 9.37 -4.14 14.88
C PRO A 47 10.04 -5.52 14.78
N TYR A 48 9.36 -6.53 14.23
CA TYR A 48 9.94 -7.85 14.00
C TYR A 48 11.19 -7.77 13.10
N LEU A 49 11.17 -6.95 12.05
CA LEU A 49 12.35 -6.72 11.21
C LEU A 49 13.48 -6.09 12.01
N ILE A 50 13.18 -5.13 12.88
CA ILE A 50 14.18 -4.50 13.75
C ILE A 50 14.77 -5.54 14.69
N GLU A 51 13.95 -6.27 15.45
CA GLU A 51 14.43 -7.25 16.44
C GLU A 51 15.30 -8.35 15.80
N ASN A 52 14.88 -8.90 14.66
CA ASN A 52 15.59 -10.01 14.02
C ASN A 52 16.80 -9.59 13.18
N LEU A 53 16.87 -8.32 12.75
CA LEU A 53 17.99 -7.80 11.96
C LEU A 53 18.87 -6.81 12.73
N ALA A 54 18.54 -6.48 13.98
CA ALA A 54 19.34 -5.60 14.82
C ALA A 54 20.76 -6.14 15.07
N GLU A 55 20.88 -7.46 15.22
CA GLU A 55 22.17 -8.13 15.37
C GLU A 55 22.91 -8.36 14.04
N ALA A 56 22.24 -8.10 12.90
CA ALA A 56 22.85 -8.17 11.58
C ALA A 56 23.68 -6.90 11.27
N LYS A 57 24.23 -6.83 10.07
CA LYS A 57 24.87 -5.59 9.59
C LYS A 57 23.81 -4.48 9.53
N LEU A 58 24.15 -3.32 10.09
CA LEU A 58 23.29 -2.13 10.12
C LEU A 58 22.73 -1.79 8.72
N SER A 59 23.55 -1.95 7.68
CA SER A 59 23.14 -1.74 6.28
C SER A 59 22.04 -2.68 5.81
N THR A 60 22.05 -3.92 6.29
CA THR A 60 21.03 -4.93 5.99
C THR A 60 19.71 -4.58 6.66
N LEU A 61 19.74 -4.15 7.93
CA LEU A 61 18.55 -3.69 8.64
C LEU A 61 17.91 -2.51 7.89
N TYR A 62 18.65 -1.42 7.67
CA TYR A 62 18.10 -0.24 6.99
C TYR A 62 17.65 -0.53 5.56
N ALA A 63 18.28 -1.47 4.85
CA ALA A 63 17.82 -1.85 3.52
C ALA A 63 16.47 -2.57 3.54
N HIS A 64 16.24 -3.45 4.53
CA HIS A 64 14.94 -4.09 4.70
C HIS A 64 13.88 -3.08 5.12
N LEU A 65 14.19 -2.17 6.06
CA LEU A 65 13.25 -1.12 6.47
C LEU A 65 12.90 -0.19 5.30
N PHE A 66 13.89 0.19 4.49
CA PHE A 66 13.69 1.00 3.29
C PHE A 66 12.74 0.33 2.30
N ILE A 67 13.06 -0.90 1.89
CA ILE A 67 12.21 -1.65 0.96
C ILE A 67 10.82 -1.83 1.54
N TYR A 68 10.72 -2.20 2.81
CA TYR A 68 9.46 -2.43 3.47
C TYR A 68 8.55 -1.21 3.41
N ILE A 69 9.07 -0.03 3.78
CA ILE A 69 8.32 1.24 3.76
C ILE A 69 7.73 1.52 2.36
N PHE A 70 8.53 1.42 1.31
CA PHE A 70 8.12 1.84 -0.04
C PHE A 70 7.38 0.74 -0.82
N LEU A 71 7.77 -0.53 -0.69
CA LEU A 71 7.11 -1.65 -1.35
C LEU A 71 5.71 -1.88 -0.77
N VAL A 72 5.56 -1.80 0.56
CA VAL A 72 4.24 -1.89 1.21
C VAL A 72 3.35 -0.74 0.72
N PHE A 73 3.87 0.48 0.60
CA PHE A 73 3.10 1.60 0.03
C PHE A 73 2.54 1.26 -1.36
N THR A 74 3.41 0.81 -2.27
CA THR A 74 3.01 0.51 -3.65
C THR A 74 2.02 -0.66 -3.71
N LEU A 75 2.20 -1.70 -2.89
CA LEU A 75 1.25 -2.80 -2.77
C LEU A 75 -0.13 -2.29 -2.32
N PHE A 76 -0.17 -1.41 -1.33
CA PHE A 76 -1.41 -0.82 -0.84
C PHE A 76 -2.09 0.05 -1.91
N LEU A 77 -1.33 0.84 -2.67
CA LEU A 77 -1.88 1.59 -3.81
C LEU A 77 -2.44 0.65 -4.89
N PHE A 78 -1.73 -0.43 -5.21
CA PHE A 78 -2.18 -1.42 -6.17
C PHE A 78 -3.52 -2.05 -5.77
N PHE A 79 -3.63 -2.53 -4.53
CA PHE A 79 -4.87 -3.14 -4.04
C PHE A 79 -6.01 -2.12 -3.91
N MET A 80 -5.72 -0.89 -3.47
CA MET A 80 -6.72 0.19 -3.45
C MET A 80 -7.26 0.45 -4.86
N ASN A 81 -6.39 0.52 -5.87
CA ASN A 81 -6.79 0.72 -7.27
C ASN A 81 -7.60 -0.46 -7.81
N LEU A 82 -7.22 -1.69 -7.46
CA LEU A 82 -7.96 -2.90 -7.82
C LEU A 82 -9.37 -2.89 -7.21
N ILE A 83 -9.49 -2.56 -5.92
CA ILE A 83 -10.80 -2.46 -5.24
C ILE A 83 -11.62 -1.31 -5.84
N ASN A 84 -10.99 -0.17 -6.13
CA ASN A 84 -11.69 0.95 -6.78
C ASN A 84 -12.22 0.57 -8.17
N LEU A 85 -11.48 -0.23 -8.94
CA LEU A 85 -11.94 -0.75 -10.23
C LEU A 85 -13.24 -1.56 -10.10
N LEU A 86 -13.35 -2.36 -9.03
CA LEU A 86 -14.49 -3.24 -8.76
C LEU A 86 -15.70 -2.47 -8.19
N PHE A 87 -15.50 -1.56 -7.22
CA PHE A 87 -16.59 -0.98 -6.44
C PHE A 87 -16.88 0.50 -6.73
N LYS A 88 -15.93 1.25 -7.30
CA LYS A 88 -16.08 2.68 -7.65
C LYS A 88 -16.66 3.53 -6.50
N SER A 89 -16.25 3.24 -5.27
CA SER A 89 -16.82 3.87 -4.07
C SER A 89 -15.95 5.00 -3.55
N LYS A 90 -16.48 6.23 -3.58
CA LYS A 90 -15.80 7.43 -3.05
C LYS A 90 -15.53 7.34 -1.55
N VAL A 91 -16.39 6.66 -0.80
CA VAL A 91 -16.24 6.50 0.65
C VAL A 91 -15.04 5.61 0.95
N PHE A 92 -14.92 4.48 0.25
CA PHE A 92 -13.76 3.59 0.38
C PHE A 92 -12.47 4.35 0.07
N ILE A 93 -12.44 5.07 -1.05
CA ILE A 93 -11.29 5.88 -1.46
C ILE A 93 -10.89 6.87 -0.36
N ALA A 94 -11.84 7.69 0.11
CA ALA A 94 -11.56 8.74 1.08
C ALA A 94 -10.99 8.16 2.38
N VAL A 95 -11.59 7.07 2.87
CA VAL A 95 -11.14 6.39 4.09
C VAL A 95 -9.73 5.83 3.94
N ILE A 96 -9.42 5.16 2.82
CA ILE A 96 -8.08 4.63 2.56
C ILE A 96 -7.05 5.74 2.39
N CYS A 97 -7.36 6.80 1.64
CA CYS A 97 -6.47 7.94 1.47
C CYS A 97 -6.10 8.57 2.81
N ILE A 98 -7.09 8.84 3.66
CA ILE A 98 -6.87 9.43 4.99
C ILE A 98 -6.03 8.50 5.86
N ALA A 99 -6.30 7.19 5.84
CA ALA A 99 -5.54 6.22 6.59
C ALA A 99 -4.06 6.17 6.14
N LEU A 100 -3.80 6.07 4.82
CA LEU A 100 -2.46 6.06 4.26
C LEU A 100 -1.70 7.36 4.60
N PHE A 101 -2.31 8.53 4.42
CA PHE A 101 -1.67 9.80 4.73
C PHE A 101 -1.37 9.98 6.21
N SER A 102 -2.34 9.67 7.07
CA SER A 102 -2.15 9.77 8.52
C SER A 102 -0.98 8.88 8.93
N PHE A 103 -0.96 7.65 8.43
CA PHE A 103 0.04 6.66 8.79
C PHE A 103 1.46 7.03 8.32
N TYR A 104 1.65 7.36 7.04
CA TYR A 104 2.96 7.79 6.52
C TYR A 104 3.40 9.13 7.12
N GLY A 105 2.45 10.00 7.49
CA GLY A 105 2.71 11.20 8.27
C GLY A 105 3.27 10.88 9.66
N PHE A 106 2.61 9.99 10.41
CA PHE A 106 3.08 9.56 11.73
C PHE A 106 4.37 8.73 11.68
N SER A 107 4.64 8.04 10.57
CA SER A 107 5.87 7.27 10.36
C SER A 107 7.01 8.07 9.72
N SER A 108 6.86 9.39 9.62
CA SER A 108 7.80 10.26 8.90
C SER A 108 9.20 10.22 9.51
N GLU A 109 9.35 10.13 10.83
CA GLU A 109 10.64 9.97 11.50
C GLU A 109 11.37 8.70 11.03
N ALA A 110 10.70 7.55 11.05
CA ALA A 110 11.27 6.28 10.58
C ALA A 110 11.69 6.31 9.11
N ILE A 111 10.92 7.01 8.26
CA ILE A 111 11.25 7.21 6.84
C ILE A 111 12.49 8.08 6.71
N VAL A 112 12.54 9.20 7.44
CA VAL A 112 13.66 10.15 7.41
C VAL A 112 14.93 9.49 7.92
N ASP A 113 14.89 8.77 9.04
CA ASP A 113 16.04 8.06 9.61
C ASP A 113 16.61 7.05 8.62
N THR A 114 15.74 6.30 7.95
CA THR A 114 16.16 5.32 6.94
C THR A 114 16.82 5.99 5.74
N LEU A 115 16.28 7.12 5.27
CA LEU A 115 16.88 7.89 4.18
C LEU A 115 18.22 8.52 4.58
N GLN A 116 18.29 9.09 5.78
CA GLN A 116 19.51 9.71 6.31
C GLN A 116 20.65 8.70 6.44
N TYR A 117 20.35 7.46 6.86
CA TYR A 117 21.34 6.40 6.90
C TYR A 117 22.06 6.22 5.56
N PHE A 118 21.31 6.08 4.46
CA PHE A 118 21.89 5.86 3.12
C PHE A 118 22.53 7.12 2.51
N ILE A 119 22.13 8.31 2.96
CA ILE A 119 22.80 9.56 2.57
C ILE A 119 24.16 9.68 3.27
N ASN A 120 24.21 9.37 4.57
CA ASN A 120 25.41 9.52 5.41
C ASN A 120 26.43 8.40 5.19
N TYR A 121 25.98 7.21 4.81
CA TYR A 121 26.83 6.08 4.43
C TYR A 121 26.64 5.80 2.93
N PRO A 122 27.31 6.58 2.06
CA PRO A 122 26.92 6.70 0.68
C PRO A 122 27.07 5.36 -0.04
N LEU A 123 25.97 4.98 -0.69
CA LEU A 123 25.95 4.01 -1.76
C LEU A 123 26.87 4.48 -2.91
N SER A 124 27.17 3.59 -3.85
CA SER A 124 27.75 4.02 -5.12
C SER A 124 26.87 5.08 -5.77
N VAL A 125 27.43 5.97 -6.59
CA VAL A 125 26.68 7.07 -7.25
C VAL A 125 25.43 6.54 -7.96
N ASN A 126 25.55 5.40 -8.63
CA ASN A 126 24.43 4.73 -9.29
C ASN A 126 23.38 4.24 -8.27
N GLY A 127 23.81 3.69 -7.13
CA GLY A 127 22.92 3.26 -6.06
C GLY A 127 22.10 4.40 -5.46
N ILE A 128 22.74 5.53 -5.17
CA ILE A 128 22.05 6.74 -4.68
C ILE A 128 21.04 7.23 -5.72
N MET A 129 21.45 7.33 -6.98
CA MET A 129 20.57 7.76 -8.07
C MET A 129 19.33 6.86 -8.19
N PHE A 130 19.51 5.54 -8.19
CA PHE A 130 18.39 4.60 -8.28
C PHE A 130 17.50 4.64 -7.04
N MET A 131 18.06 4.84 -5.84
CA MET A 131 17.30 5.03 -4.61
C MET A 131 16.41 6.28 -4.68
N VAL A 132 16.99 7.43 -5.06
CA VAL A 132 16.22 8.68 -5.23
C VAL A 132 15.14 8.50 -6.29
N LEU A 133 15.49 7.89 -7.43
CA LEU A 133 14.52 7.61 -8.49
C LEU A 133 13.36 6.75 -7.99
N PHE A 134 13.64 5.70 -7.21
CA PHE A 134 12.62 4.81 -6.67
C PHE A 134 11.69 5.53 -5.68
N VAL A 135 12.26 6.31 -4.75
CA VAL A 135 11.49 7.11 -3.78
C VAL A 135 10.60 8.12 -4.49
N VAL A 136 11.18 8.91 -5.39
CA VAL A 136 10.45 9.95 -6.15
C VAL A 136 9.36 9.32 -7.00
N THR A 137 9.66 8.24 -7.72
CA THR A 137 8.67 7.52 -8.54
C THR A 137 7.52 6.98 -7.69
N THR A 138 7.82 6.45 -6.51
CA THR A 138 6.82 5.93 -5.57
C THR A 138 5.90 7.03 -5.06
N PHE A 139 6.44 8.20 -4.70
CA PHE A 139 5.63 9.35 -4.28
C PHE A 139 4.82 9.97 -5.43
N ILE A 140 5.40 10.10 -6.61
CA ILE A 140 4.69 10.59 -7.81
C ILE A 140 3.53 9.65 -8.14
N TYR A 141 3.78 8.33 -8.16
CA TYR A 141 2.74 7.35 -8.43
C TYR A 141 1.66 7.36 -7.35
N GLY A 142 2.02 7.43 -6.07
CA GLY A 142 1.06 7.57 -4.98
C GLY A 142 0.18 8.80 -5.14
N SER A 143 0.79 9.96 -5.34
CA SER A 143 0.07 11.22 -5.53
C SER A 143 -0.85 11.18 -6.75
N TYR A 144 -0.34 10.71 -7.90
CA TYR A 144 -1.12 10.49 -9.12
C TYR A 144 -2.30 9.55 -8.87
N SER A 145 -2.06 8.44 -8.18
CA SER A 145 -3.05 7.43 -7.91
C SER A 145 -4.19 7.99 -7.08
N LEU A 146 -3.86 8.70 -6.00
CA LEU A 146 -4.82 9.32 -5.10
C LEU A 146 -5.64 10.40 -5.83
N ILE A 147 -5.01 11.22 -6.65
CA ILE A 147 -5.68 12.28 -7.42
C ILE A 147 -6.70 11.67 -8.41
N ILE A 148 -6.30 10.69 -9.22
CA ILE A 148 -7.20 10.09 -10.21
C ILE A 148 -8.40 9.44 -9.53
N VAL A 149 -8.13 8.72 -8.45
CA VAL A 149 -9.15 8.01 -7.69
C VAL A 149 -10.10 9.01 -7.00
N PHE A 150 -9.59 10.15 -6.49
CA PHE A 150 -10.41 11.25 -5.98
C PHE A 150 -11.35 11.86 -7.03
N PHE A 151 -10.88 12.00 -8.27
CA PHE A 151 -11.71 12.44 -9.41
C PHE A 151 -12.64 11.36 -9.96
N ASN A 152 -12.80 10.23 -9.24
CA ASN A 152 -13.66 9.11 -9.61
C ASN A 152 -13.32 8.52 -10.99
N LYS A 153 -12.06 8.67 -11.40
CA LYS A 153 -11.51 8.08 -12.61
C LYS A 153 -10.84 6.76 -12.23
N LEU A 154 -10.79 5.85 -13.20
CA LEU A 154 -10.16 4.55 -13.03
C LEU A 154 -8.72 4.63 -13.52
N ILE A 155 -7.80 4.11 -12.72
CA ILE A 155 -6.44 3.86 -13.17
C ILE A 155 -6.47 2.53 -13.92
N PRO A 156 -5.95 2.47 -15.16
CA PRO A 156 -5.84 1.22 -15.86
C PRO A 156 -5.04 0.20 -15.02
N LEU A 157 -5.52 -1.04 -14.95
CA LEU A 157 -4.83 -2.09 -14.20
C LEU A 157 -3.39 -2.28 -14.72
N SER A 158 -3.17 -2.13 -16.03
CA SER A 158 -1.85 -2.18 -16.65
C SER A 158 -0.88 -1.15 -16.04
N HIS A 159 -1.33 0.07 -15.77
CA HIS A 159 -0.49 1.09 -15.15
C HIS A 159 -0.13 0.68 -13.72
N SER A 160 -1.11 0.24 -12.94
CA SER A 160 -0.85 -0.21 -11.56
C SER A 160 0.08 -1.41 -11.48
N LEU A 161 -0.05 -2.35 -12.43
CA LEU A 161 0.86 -3.50 -12.56
C LEU A 161 2.29 -3.08 -12.90
N VAL A 162 2.47 -2.11 -13.81
CA VAL A 162 3.82 -1.61 -14.17
C VAL A 162 4.52 -1.03 -12.95
N PHE A 163 3.86 -0.17 -12.17
CA PHE A 163 4.47 0.41 -10.96
C PHE A 163 4.75 -0.63 -9.88
N LEU A 164 3.87 -1.62 -9.72
CA LEU A 164 4.10 -2.74 -8.81
C LEU A 164 5.33 -3.56 -9.23
N LEU A 165 5.44 -3.90 -10.52
CA LEU A 165 6.58 -4.66 -11.05
C LEU A 165 7.90 -3.90 -10.90
N ILE A 166 7.91 -2.60 -11.22
CA ILE A 166 9.08 -1.74 -11.01
C ILE A 166 9.49 -1.78 -9.53
N SER A 167 8.52 -1.69 -8.62
CA SER A 167 8.80 -1.70 -7.18
C SER A 167 9.34 -3.04 -6.70
N ILE A 168 8.78 -4.16 -7.16
CA ILE A 168 9.26 -5.51 -6.82
C ILE A 168 10.67 -5.73 -7.37
N VAL A 169 10.91 -5.41 -8.64
CA VAL A 169 12.22 -5.60 -9.30
C VAL A 169 13.28 -4.74 -8.62
N TYR A 170 12.97 -3.48 -8.35
CA TYR A 170 13.87 -2.59 -7.62
C TYR A 170 14.18 -3.13 -6.22
N SER A 171 13.15 -3.55 -5.48
CA SER A 171 13.30 -4.10 -4.14
C SER A 171 14.19 -5.33 -4.14
N ALA A 172 13.95 -6.27 -5.06
CA ALA A 172 14.76 -7.46 -5.22
C ALA A 172 16.23 -7.10 -5.48
N TRP A 173 16.48 -6.24 -6.48
CA TRP A 173 17.83 -5.75 -6.77
C TRP A 173 18.51 -5.08 -5.57
N PHE A 174 17.79 -4.25 -4.82
CA PHE A 174 18.34 -3.55 -3.66
C PHE A 174 18.72 -4.53 -2.53
N ILE A 175 17.94 -5.60 -2.31
CA ILE A 175 18.30 -6.70 -1.39
C ILE A 175 19.54 -7.45 -1.87
N GLU A 176 19.59 -7.84 -3.15
CA GLU A 176 20.73 -8.56 -3.73
C GLU A 176 22.04 -7.82 -3.48
N VAL A 177 22.03 -6.50 -3.67
CA VAL A 177 23.22 -5.65 -3.57
C VAL A 177 23.59 -5.35 -2.11
N HIS A 178 22.61 -5.11 -1.21
CA HIS A 178 22.89 -4.55 0.12
C HIS A 178 22.68 -5.52 1.30
N CYS A 179 22.06 -6.67 1.05
CA CYS A 179 21.69 -7.62 2.09
C CYS A 179 22.37 -8.97 1.88
N TYR A 180 21.87 -9.73 0.90
CA TYR A 180 22.28 -11.10 0.62
C TYR A 180 21.72 -11.53 -0.74
N PRO A 181 22.31 -12.58 -1.37
CA PRO A 181 21.80 -13.09 -2.63
C PRO A 181 20.33 -13.52 -2.51
N ILE A 182 19.48 -13.08 -3.44
CA ILE A 182 18.06 -13.40 -3.54
C ILE A 182 17.84 -14.91 -3.53
N SER A 183 18.77 -15.68 -4.11
CA SER A 183 18.72 -17.15 -4.09
C SER A 183 18.68 -17.74 -2.66
N SER A 184 19.16 -16.99 -1.67
CA SER A 184 19.14 -17.39 -0.26
C SER A 184 17.91 -16.94 0.53
N ILE A 185 16.99 -16.17 -0.08
CA ILE A 185 15.73 -15.74 0.57
C ILE A 185 14.95 -16.95 1.08
N LEU A 186 14.73 -17.97 0.23
CA LEU A 186 13.94 -19.16 0.59
C LEU A 186 14.60 -20.06 1.64
N THR A 187 15.90 -19.86 1.91
CA THR A 187 16.66 -20.67 2.88
C THR A 187 16.84 -19.99 4.23
N ARG A 188 16.46 -18.71 4.36
CA ARG A 188 16.63 -17.90 5.58
C ARG A 188 15.34 -17.63 6.35
N PHE A 189 14.18 -17.93 5.73
CA PHE A 189 12.87 -17.90 6.36
C PHE A 189 12.34 -19.33 6.49
#